data_AF-A0A834CPP0-F1
#
_entry.id   AF-A0A834CPP0-F1
#
_cell.length_a   1.000
_cell.length_b   1.000
_cell.length_c   1.000
_cell.angle_alpha   90.00
_cell.angle_beta   90.00
_cell.angle_gamma   90.00
#
_symmetry.space_group_name_H-M   'P 1'
#
loop_
_entity.id
_entity.type
_entity.pdbx_description
1 polymer ?
#
loop_
_entity_poly.entity_id
_entity_poly.type
_entity_poly.pdbx_seq_one_letter_code
_entity_poly.pdbx_strand_id
1 'polypeptide(L)'
;MDGVCDDDLCWLQLDDFRMLLIKHIDPSRITPYLRQCQVITAEDEEQLFNDPTLVLKRRKVGFLLDTLQKTGVKGYTAFLESLELDYPNLYSRITGKEPNKTFSILIDTVGESGLTAFLMSELSHLQRALQEERRLRQQACSAAEDQKAWSFQQKLKDRELIKLTERLQKLRSEREYLTEEVKHLRDHNYSLMADINALNQEKSNALLANRDLQIEVERLKNTVLKAENETRLWKRKTMRTMPEAKSLSIPDEPVLQPKEELKEEKPKETQTLKLESLAPMNLVTTMFRLRRELHKAEEQKIQESGRKGRTGAALHSTGRRCQDVLSAGQANSATTGGSDPRERQGSGFAGAEAGRGEAAPARERSV
;
A
#
# COMPACT_ATOMS: atom_id res chain seq x y z
N MET A 1 84.79 -10.82 10.44
CA MET A 1 84.50 -9.52 9.83
C MET A 1 83.68 -9.83 8.60
N ASP A 2 82.40 -10.14 8.81
CA ASP A 2 81.47 -10.45 7.73
C ASP A 2 81.08 -9.13 7.07
N GLY A 3 81.31 -9.03 5.77
CA GLY A 3 80.88 -7.89 4.99
C GLY A 3 79.37 -7.78 5.05
N VAL A 4 78.86 -6.62 5.43
CA VAL A 4 77.46 -6.26 5.21
C VAL A 4 77.20 -6.46 3.72
N CYS A 5 76.37 -7.43 3.35
CA CYS A 5 76.00 -7.63 1.94
C CYS A 5 75.36 -6.35 1.42
N ASP A 6 75.68 -5.92 0.20
CA ASP A 6 75.07 -4.74 -0.45
C ASP A 6 73.52 -4.78 -0.43
N ASP A 7 72.95 -5.98 -0.36
CA ASP A 7 71.54 -6.28 -0.15
C ASP A 7 70.95 -5.66 1.14
N ASP A 8 71.69 -5.64 2.26
CA ASP A 8 71.18 -5.08 3.51
C ASP A 8 71.14 -3.55 3.46
N LEU A 9 72.00 -2.94 2.66
CA LEU A 9 72.12 -1.49 2.54
C LEU A 9 70.94 -0.87 1.76
N CYS A 10 70.44 -1.55 0.73
CA CYS A 10 69.32 -1.04 -0.08
C CYS A 10 67.98 -1.09 0.67
N TRP A 11 67.76 -2.13 1.46
CA TRP A 11 66.56 -2.24 2.31
C TRP A 11 66.60 -1.28 3.50
N LEU A 12 67.79 -0.97 4.06
CA LEU A 12 67.93 0.01 5.13
C LEU A 12 67.51 1.42 4.68
N GLN A 13 67.84 1.80 3.44
CA GLN A 13 67.39 3.07 2.84
C GLN A 13 65.87 3.10 2.64
N LEU A 14 65.26 1.97 2.31
CA LEU A 14 63.82 1.87 2.15
C LEU A 14 63.07 1.92 3.50
N ASP A 15 63.71 1.46 4.57
CA ASP A 15 63.12 1.41 5.91
C ASP A 15 62.82 2.81 6.48
N ASP A 16 63.63 3.81 6.12
CA ASP A 16 63.37 5.24 6.41
C ASP A 16 62.00 5.71 5.87
N PHE A 17 61.49 5.06 4.82
CA PHE A 17 60.20 5.34 4.21
C PHE A 17 59.11 4.31 4.55
N ARG A 18 59.38 3.34 5.44
CA ARG A 18 58.46 2.23 5.75
C ARG A 18 57.07 2.70 6.16
N MET A 19 56.97 3.71 7.01
CA MET A 19 55.68 4.25 7.44
C MET A 19 54.91 4.95 6.30
N LEU A 20 55.64 5.57 5.37
CA LEU A 20 55.06 6.19 4.19
C LEU A 20 54.50 5.12 3.24
N LEU A 21 55.26 4.05 3.01
CA LEU A 21 54.89 2.89 2.22
C LEU A 21 53.63 2.21 2.78
N ILE A 22 53.63 1.86 4.07
CA ILE A 22 52.51 1.23 4.79
C ILE A 22 51.21 2.03 4.70
N LYS A 23 51.32 3.37 4.67
CA LYS A 23 50.15 4.25 4.62
C LYS A 23 49.49 4.31 3.24
N HIS A 24 50.27 4.24 2.16
CA HIS A 24 49.78 4.56 0.81
C HIS A 24 49.65 3.34 -0.11
N ILE A 25 50.40 2.27 0.15
CA ILE A 25 50.40 1.08 -0.70
C ILE A 25 49.19 0.21 -0.45
N ASP A 26 48.63 -0.30 -1.53
CA ASP A 26 47.65 -1.38 -1.52
C ASP A 26 48.32 -2.70 -1.94
N PRO A 27 48.42 -3.70 -1.06
CA PRO A 27 49.08 -4.95 -1.39
C PRO A 27 48.40 -5.65 -2.57
N SER A 28 47.07 -5.54 -2.72
CA SER A 28 46.33 -6.15 -3.84
C SER A 28 46.75 -5.63 -5.22
N ARG A 29 47.29 -4.41 -5.30
CA ARG A 29 47.71 -3.82 -6.57
C ARG A 29 49.07 -4.31 -7.04
N ILE A 30 50.04 -4.37 -6.13
CA ILE A 30 51.44 -4.68 -6.47
C ILE A 30 51.78 -6.17 -6.39
N THR A 31 51.05 -6.97 -5.61
CA THR A 31 51.33 -8.40 -5.42
C THR A 31 51.32 -9.21 -6.73
N PRO A 32 50.38 -8.98 -7.68
CA PRO A 32 50.38 -9.71 -8.96
C PRO A 32 51.69 -9.55 -9.75
N TYR A 33 52.26 -8.34 -9.77
CA TYR A 33 53.54 -8.06 -10.43
C TYR A 33 54.70 -8.75 -9.73
N LEU A 34 54.76 -8.67 -8.39
CA LEU A 34 55.82 -9.24 -7.57
C LEU A 34 55.83 -10.78 -7.64
N ARG A 35 54.65 -11.40 -7.73
CA ARG A 35 54.51 -12.83 -7.98
C ARG A 35 55.05 -13.22 -9.36
N GLN A 36 54.75 -12.43 -10.40
CA GLN A 36 55.27 -12.67 -11.74
C GLN A 36 56.80 -12.55 -11.80
N CYS A 37 57.38 -11.65 -11.00
CA CYS A 37 58.83 -11.51 -10.80
C CYS A 37 59.45 -12.64 -9.94
N GLN A 38 58.64 -13.57 -9.43
CA GLN A 38 59.07 -14.65 -8.53
C GLN A 38 59.84 -14.14 -7.30
N VAL A 39 59.41 -13.01 -6.74
CA VAL A 39 59.92 -12.50 -5.44
C VAL A 39 58.91 -12.74 -4.30
N ILE A 40 57.74 -13.26 -4.64
CA ILE A 40 56.69 -13.71 -3.72
C ILE A 40 56.19 -15.07 -4.21
N THR A 41 56.11 -16.05 -3.32
CA THR A 41 55.59 -17.38 -3.65
C THR A 41 54.06 -17.42 -3.62
N ALA A 42 53.45 -18.47 -4.17
CA ALA A 42 51.99 -18.62 -4.12
C ALA A 42 51.51 -18.77 -2.66
N GLU A 43 52.30 -19.42 -1.82
CA GLU A 43 52.05 -19.59 -0.39
C GLU A 43 52.10 -18.24 0.35
N ASP A 44 53.10 -17.39 0.03
CA ASP A 44 53.21 -16.04 0.60
C ASP A 44 52.02 -15.15 0.22
N GLU A 45 51.55 -15.25 -1.04
CA GLU A 45 50.37 -14.53 -1.53
C GLU A 45 49.09 -14.99 -0.81
N GLU A 46 48.91 -16.29 -0.65
CA GLU A 46 47.77 -16.86 0.07
C GLU A 46 47.76 -16.38 1.53
N GLN A 47 48.92 -16.43 2.19
CA GLN A 47 49.07 -15.93 3.55
C GLN A 47 48.77 -14.42 3.64
N LEU A 48 49.28 -13.61 2.71
CA LEU A 48 49.05 -12.16 2.68
C LEU A 48 47.55 -11.80 2.59
N PHE A 49 46.75 -12.55 1.83
CA PHE A 49 45.35 -12.23 1.62
C PHE A 49 44.38 -12.92 2.58
N ASN A 50 44.67 -14.17 2.97
CA ASN A 50 43.75 -15.04 3.70
C ASN A 50 44.10 -15.23 5.19
N ASP A 51 45.25 -14.76 5.67
CA ASP A 51 45.61 -14.87 7.09
C ASP A 51 44.71 -13.96 7.97
N PRO A 52 43.97 -14.53 8.93
CA PRO A 52 43.09 -13.78 9.83
C PRO A 52 43.85 -12.84 10.79
N THR A 53 45.17 -12.97 10.94
CA THR A 53 46.00 -12.05 11.74
C THR A 53 46.34 -10.76 10.99
N LEU A 54 46.23 -10.78 9.66
CA LEU A 54 46.55 -9.69 8.74
C LEU A 54 45.30 -8.95 8.22
N VAL A 55 44.25 -8.79 9.03
CA VAL A 55 43.01 -8.08 8.61
C VAL A 55 43.28 -6.63 8.20
N LEU A 56 44.19 -5.95 8.91
CA LEU A 56 44.49 -4.55 8.69
C LEU A 56 45.43 -4.37 7.49
N LYS A 57 45.03 -3.51 6.54
CA LYS A 57 45.84 -3.13 5.36
C LYS A 57 47.30 -2.79 5.72
N ARG A 58 47.51 -2.06 6.83
CA ARG A 58 48.85 -1.68 7.28
C ARG A 58 49.72 -2.88 7.67
N ARG A 59 49.12 -3.90 8.29
CA ARG A 59 49.83 -5.15 8.64
C ARG A 59 50.13 -5.98 7.40
N LYS A 60 49.22 -6.03 6.43
CA LYS A 60 49.45 -6.66 5.12
C LYS A 60 50.66 -6.07 4.40
N VAL A 61 50.75 -4.73 4.34
CA VAL A 61 51.91 -4.06 3.71
C VAL A 61 53.20 -4.31 4.49
N GLY A 62 53.15 -4.31 5.83
CA GLY A 62 54.32 -4.65 6.65
C GLY A 62 54.83 -6.06 6.38
N PHE A 63 53.94 -7.06 6.41
CA PHE A 63 54.25 -8.45 6.06
C PHE A 63 54.83 -8.57 4.66
N LEU A 64 54.23 -7.90 3.67
CA LEU A 64 54.70 -7.88 2.29
C LEU A 64 56.14 -7.37 2.18
N LEU A 65 56.47 -6.27 2.86
CA LEU A 65 57.83 -5.72 2.87
C LEU A 65 58.81 -6.69 3.53
N ASP A 66 58.42 -7.34 4.63
CA ASP A 66 59.26 -8.29 5.36
C ASP A 66 59.52 -9.57 4.54
N THR A 67 58.53 -10.00 3.75
CA THR A 67 58.69 -11.12 2.81
C THR A 67 59.62 -10.75 1.66
N LEU A 68 59.47 -9.57 1.07
CA LEU A 68 60.33 -9.12 -0.02
C LEU A 68 61.78 -8.93 0.43
N GLN A 69 62.02 -8.48 1.66
CA GLN A 69 63.37 -8.34 2.21
C GLN A 69 64.15 -9.66 2.21
N LYS A 70 63.48 -10.80 2.41
CA LYS A 70 64.11 -12.14 2.35
C LYS A 70 64.63 -12.51 0.97
N THR A 71 64.16 -11.82 -0.08
CA THR A 71 64.57 -12.06 -1.47
C THR A 71 65.71 -11.13 -1.95
N GLY A 72 66.29 -10.35 -1.04
CA GLY A 72 67.50 -9.55 -1.27
C GLY A 72 67.31 -8.43 -2.31
N VAL A 73 68.36 -8.15 -3.09
CA VAL A 73 68.34 -7.11 -4.14
C VAL A 73 67.29 -7.36 -5.22
N LYS A 74 66.97 -8.63 -5.52
CA LYS A 74 65.92 -8.98 -6.48
C LYS A 74 64.55 -8.48 -6.01
N GLY A 75 64.22 -8.72 -4.75
CA GLY A 75 62.99 -8.21 -4.11
C GLY A 75 62.94 -6.69 -4.09
N TYR A 76 64.05 -6.05 -3.73
CA TYR A 76 64.16 -4.59 -3.69
C TYR A 76 63.89 -3.98 -5.07
N THR A 77 64.54 -4.51 -6.11
CA THR A 77 64.41 -4.01 -7.48
C THR A 77 63.00 -4.24 -8.02
N ALA A 78 62.44 -5.44 -7.85
CA ALA A 78 61.06 -5.75 -8.26
C ALA A 78 60.02 -4.89 -7.51
N PHE A 79 60.27 -4.59 -6.23
CA PHE A 79 59.43 -3.69 -5.46
C PHE A 79 59.46 -2.27 -6.02
N LEU A 80 60.63 -1.72 -6.30
CA LEU A 80 60.76 -0.40 -6.91
C LEU A 80 60.09 -0.32 -8.28
N GLU A 81 60.26 -1.34 -9.14
CA GLU A 81 59.55 -1.44 -10.42
C GLU A 81 58.03 -1.44 -10.22
N SER A 82 57.51 -2.18 -9.23
CA SER A 82 56.07 -2.16 -8.92
C SER A 82 55.56 -0.77 -8.50
N LEU A 83 56.40 0.00 -7.80
CA LEU A 83 56.08 1.38 -7.43
C LEU A 83 56.11 2.33 -8.62
N GLU A 84 57.04 2.16 -9.57
CA GLU A 84 57.06 2.94 -10.82
C GLU A 84 55.75 2.77 -11.62
N LEU A 85 55.18 1.57 -11.58
CA LEU A 85 53.96 1.22 -12.32
C LEU A 85 52.70 1.75 -11.62
N ASP A 86 52.50 1.42 -10.35
CA ASP A 86 51.23 1.65 -9.66
C ASP A 86 51.19 2.92 -8.80
N TYR A 87 52.36 3.44 -8.42
CA TYR A 87 52.53 4.54 -7.47
C TYR A 87 53.68 5.50 -7.85
N PRO A 88 53.65 6.12 -9.05
CA PRO A 88 54.76 6.92 -9.57
C PRO A 88 55.20 8.06 -8.64
N ASN A 89 54.23 8.73 -7.98
CA ASN A 89 54.52 9.80 -7.02
C ASN A 89 55.22 9.30 -5.76
N LEU A 90 54.94 8.06 -5.34
CA LEU A 90 55.57 7.43 -4.18
C LEU A 90 56.99 7.01 -4.52
N TYR A 91 57.19 6.43 -5.71
CA TYR A 91 58.51 6.09 -6.22
C TYR A 91 59.44 7.31 -6.25
N SER A 92 59.04 8.41 -6.90
CA SER A 92 59.88 9.61 -6.99
C SER A 92 60.20 10.23 -5.63
N ARG A 93 59.31 10.09 -4.66
CA ARG A 93 59.53 10.58 -3.30
C ARG A 93 60.57 9.77 -2.52
N ILE A 94 60.69 8.49 -2.82
CA ILE A 94 61.60 7.56 -2.12
C ILE A 94 62.98 7.56 -2.80
N THR A 95 63.01 7.48 -4.12
CA THR A 95 64.26 7.32 -4.89
C THR A 95 64.85 8.64 -5.38
N GLY A 96 64.05 9.72 -5.41
CA GLY A 96 64.42 11.00 -6.01
C GLY A 96 64.54 10.96 -7.55
N LYS A 97 64.14 9.86 -8.19
CA LYS A 97 64.23 9.65 -9.64
C LYS A 97 62.86 9.75 -10.31
N GLU A 98 62.86 10.03 -11.61
CA GLU A 98 61.64 9.94 -12.42
C GLU A 98 61.29 8.46 -12.71
N PRO A 99 60.00 8.09 -12.65
CA PRO A 99 59.56 6.71 -12.87
C PRO A 99 59.61 6.38 -14.37
N ASN A 100 60.47 5.43 -14.73
CA ASN A 100 60.67 5.03 -16.13
C ASN A 100 59.87 3.77 -16.54
N LYS A 101 59.12 3.19 -15.60
CA LYS A 101 58.28 1.98 -15.80
C LYS A 101 59.10 0.84 -16.38
N THR A 102 60.18 0.54 -15.67
CA THR A 102 61.10 -0.54 -16.03
C THR A 102 60.56 -1.90 -15.61
N PHE A 103 60.88 -2.93 -16.40
CA PHE A 103 60.45 -4.32 -16.21
C PHE A 103 61.66 -5.26 -16.19
N SER A 104 62.80 -4.80 -15.67
CA SER A 104 64.07 -5.52 -15.77
C SER A 104 64.01 -6.88 -15.07
N ILE A 105 63.41 -6.97 -13.89
CA ILE A 105 63.26 -8.26 -13.18
C ILE A 105 62.26 -9.17 -13.90
N LEU A 106 61.16 -8.60 -14.40
CA LEU A 106 60.14 -9.37 -15.12
C LEU A 106 60.67 -9.94 -16.45
N ILE A 107 61.47 -9.16 -17.18
CA ILE A 107 62.11 -9.60 -18.42
C ILE A 107 63.20 -10.65 -18.11
N ASP A 108 64.00 -10.47 -17.06
CA ASP A 108 65.00 -11.45 -16.65
C ASP A 108 64.37 -12.79 -16.24
N THR A 109 63.20 -12.75 -15.61
CA THR A 109 62.50 -13.95 -15.12
C THR A 109 61.66 -14.68 -16.17
N VAL A 110 60.96 -13.95 -17.05
CA VAL A 110 59.98 -14.55 -17.98
C VAL A 110 60.26 -14.21 -19.46
N GLY A 111 61.24 -13.36 -19.74
CA GLY A 111 61.57 -12.88 -21.08
C GLY A 111 60.57 -11.85 -21.64
N GLU A 112 60.93 -11.24 -22.77
CA GLU A 112 60.11 -10.22 -23.45
C GLU A 112 58.76 -10.79 -23.94
N SER A 113 58.75 -12.05 -24.37
CA SER A 113 57.52 -12.75 -24.77
C SER A 113 56.59 -12.99 -23.56
N GLY A 114 57.16 -13.30 -22.40
CA GLY A 114 56.45 -13.42 -21.13
C GLY A 114 55.83 -12.09 -20.68
N LEU A 115 56.60 -11.00 -20.76
CA LEU A 115 56.10 -9.64 -20.49
C LEU A 115 54.92 -9.29 -21.40
N THR A 116 55.03 -9.58 -22.70
CA THR A 116 53.96 -9.30 -23.67
C THR A 116 52.69 -10.09 -23.34
N ALA A 117 52.82 -11.38 -23.00
CA ALA A 117 51.70 -12.21 -22.60
C ALA A 117 51.03 -11.71 -21.31
N PHE A 118 51.82 -11.27 -20.32
CA PHE A 118 51.32 -10.67 -19.09
C PHE A 118 50.50 -9.41 -19.36
N LEU A 119 51.05 -8.47 -20.14
CA LEU A 119 50.36 -7.22 -20.47
C LEU A 119 49.06 -7.46 -21.25
N MET A 120 49.05 -8.42 -22.19
CA MET A 120 47.84 -8.78 -22.94
C MET A 120 46.75 -9.39 -22.04
N SER A 121 47.14 -10.21 -21.07
CA SER A 121 46.22 -10.74 -20.07
C SER A 121 45.62 -9.63 -19.21
N GLU A 122 46.44 -8.68 -18.75
CA GLU A 122 45.98 -7.57 -17.92
C GLU A 122 45.06 -6.62 -18.69
N LEU A 123 45.38 -6.31 -19.95
CA LEU A 123 44.49 -5.55 -20.83
C LEU A 123 43.13 -6.24 -21.01
N SER A 124 43.13 -7.55 -21.22
CA SER A 124 41.91 -8.35 -21.35
C SER A 124 41.11 -8.41 -20.05
N HIS A 125 41.78 -8.41 -18.90
CA HIS A 125 41.15 -8.35 -17.59
C HIS A 125 40.49 -6.98 -17.35
N LEU A 126 41.22 -5.87 -17.58
CA LEU A 126 40.71 -4.52 -17.44
C LEU A 126 39.54 -4.24 -18.40
N GLN A 127 39.59 -4.75 -19.62
CA GLN A 127 38.50 -4.62 -20.59
C GLN A 127 37.22 -5.33 -20.11
N ARG A 128 37.34 -6.52 -19.52
CA ARG A 128 36.21 -7.24 -18.91
C ARG A 128 35.66 -6.50 -17.69
N ALA A 129 36.53 -6.03 -16.80
CA ALA A 129 36.13 -5.25 -15.63
C ALA A 129 35.37 -3.98 -16.02
N LEU A 130 35.84 -3.26 -17.05
CA LEU A 130 35.15 -2.09 -17.58
C LEU A 130 33.78 -2.42 -18.18
N GLN A 131 33.65 -3.52 -18.92
CA GLN A 131 32.37 -3.97 -19.47
C GLN A 131 31.37 -4.33 -18.37
N GLU A 132 31.85 -5.01 -17.32
CA GLU A 132 31.04 -5.39 -16.17
C GLU A 132 30.57 -4.16 -15.37
N GLU A 133 31.46 -3.20 -15.10
CA GLU A 133 31.09 -1.93 -14.47
C GLU A 133 30.05 -1.16 -15.28
N ARG A 134 30.15 -1.16 -16.62
CA ARG A 134 29.13 -0.55 -17.49
C ARG A 134 27.79 -1.25 -17.38
N ARG A 135 27.78 -2.60 -17.33
CA ARG A 135 26.57 -3.41 -17.17
C ARG A 135 25.90 -3.14 -15.82
N LEU A 136 26.68 -3.14 -14.73
CA LEU A 136 26.19 -2.83 -13.38
C LEU A 136 25.61 -1.42 -13.30
N ARG A 137 26.29 -0.44 -13.90
CA ARG A 137 25.79 0.94 -13.96
C ARG A 137 24.47 1.03 -14.72
N GLN A 138 24.34 0.32 -15.84
CA GLN A 138 23.10 0.29 -16.61
C GLN A 138 21.94 -0.31 -15.81
N GLN A 139 22.19 -1.41 -15.08
CA GLN A 139 21.19 -2.04 -14.20
C GLN A 139 20.79 -1.14 -13.03
N ALA A 140 21.75 -0.44 -12.43
CA ALA A 140 21.46 0.52 -11.38
C ALA A 140 20.59 1.68 -11.89
N CYS A 141 20.86 2.17 -13.11
CA CYS A 141 20.03 3.19 -13.74
C CYS A 141 18.60 2.69 -14.00
N SER A 142 18.43 1.50 -14.59
CA SER A 142 17.09 0.96 -14.86
C SER A 142 16.30 0.72 -13.57
N ALA A 143 16.93 0.14 -12.54
CA ALA A 143 16.30 -0.06 -11.24
C ALA A 143 15.89 1.27 -10.58
N ALA A 144 16.70 2.32 -10.74
CA ALA A 144 16.36 3.65 -10.22
C ALA A 144 15.17 4.28 -10.97
N GLU A 145 15.04 4.05 -12.28
CA GLU A 145 13.89 4.49 -13.07
C GLU A 145 12.62 3.74 -12.67
N ASP A 146 12.68 2.42 -12.52
CA ASP A 146 11.57 1.59 -12.05
C ASP A 146 11.12 2.01 -10.65
N GLN A 147 12.06 2.28 -9.75
CA GLN A 147 11.77 2.76 -8.40
C GLN A 147 11.07 4.13 -8.41
N LYS A 148 11.47 5.05 -9.31
CA LYS A 148 10.79 6.34 -9.48
C LYS A 148 9.37 6.16 -10.00
N ALA A 149 9.17 5.28 -10.99
CA ALA A 149 7.85 4.98 -11.54
C ALA A 149 6.94 4.37 -10.47
N TRP A 150 7.43 3.40 -9.70
CA TRP A 150 6.70 2.78 -8.60
C TRP A 150 6.32 3.79 -7.52
N SER A 151 7.28 4.62 -7.09
CA SER A 151 7.03 5.70 -6.11
C SER A 151 5.97 6.69 -6.62
N PHE A 152 6.00 7.05 -7.90
CA PHE A 152 5.00 7.96 -8.47
C PHE A 152 3.61 7.32 -8.45
N GLN A 153 3.50 6.07 -8.87
CA GLN A 153 2.24 5.33 -8.84
C GLN A 153 1.70 5.18 -7.40
N GLN A 154 2.58 4.92 -6.44
CA GLN A 154 2.20 4.81 -5.03
C GLN A 154 1.61 6.14 -4.50
N LYS A 155 2.26 7.28 -4.80
CA LYS A 155 1.75 8.61 -4.43
C LYS A 155 0.36 8.90 -5.01
N LEU A 156 0.05 8.40 -6.21
CA LEU A 156 -1.28 8.54 -6.80
C LEU A 156 -2.33 7.73 -6.01
N LYS A 157 -2.01 6.48 -5.65
CA LYS A 157 -2.88 5.65 -4.83
C LYS A 157 -3.10 6.25 -3.45
N ASP A 158 -2.07 6.79 -2.83
CA ASP A 158 -2.16 7.43 -1.51
C ASP A 158 -3.07 8.67 -1.56
N ARG A 159 -2.97 9.48 -2.62
CA ARG A 159 -3.87 10.63 -2.83
C ARG A 159 -5.33 10.21 -2.99
N GLU A 160 -5.59 9.11 -3.70
CA GLU A 160 -6.94 8.57 -3.85
C GLU A 160 -7.47 8.01 -2.52
N LEU A 161 -6.63 7.31 -1.78
CA LEU A 161 -6.96 6.77 -0.46
C LEU A 161 -7.32 7.88 0.53
N ILE A 162 -6.57 8.98 0.55
CA ILE A 162 -6.87 10.15 1.40
C ILE A 162 -8.27 10.69 1.07
N LYS A 163 -8.58 10.92 -0.22
CA LYS A 163 -9.90 11.42 -0.64
C LYS A 163 -11.04 10.48 -0.23
N LEU A 164 -10.84 9.18 -0.37
CA LEU A 164 -11.83 8.18 0.05
C LEU A 164 -12.01 8.17 1.57
N THR A 165 -10.92 8.31 2.32
CA THR A 165 -10.94 8.36 3.79
C THR A 165 -11.67 9.60 4.29
N GLU A 166 -11.40 10.77 3.73
CA GLU A 166 -12.12 12.01 4.04
C GLU A 166 -13.62 11.89 3.75
N ARG A 167 -13.99 11.29 2.61
CA ARG A 167 -15.40 11.06 2.26
C ARG A 167 -16.09 10.14 3.26
N LEU A 168 -15.42 9.05 3.66
CA LEU A 168 -15.93 8.13 4.67
C LEU A 168 -16.09 8.81 6.03
N GLN A 169 -15.14 9.68 6.42
CA GLN A 169 -15.22 10.42 7.67
C GLN A 169 -16.43 11.38 7.68
N LYS A 170 -16.68 12.11 6.58
CA LYS A 170 -17.87 12.98 6.45
C LYS A 170 -19.17 12.20 6.62
N LEU A 171 -19.29 11.06 5.94
CA LEU A 171 -20.48 10.20 6.06
C LEU A 171 -20.66 9.65 7.48
N ARG A 172 -19.56 9.35 8.19
CA ARG A 172 -19.61 8.92 9.60
C ARG A 172 -20.12 10.05 10.48
N SER A 173 -19.61 11.28 10.34
CA SER A 173 -20.08 12.43 11.12
C SER A 173 -21.54 12.76 10.84
N GLU A 174 -22.00 12.67 9.59
CA GLU A 174 -23.41 12.86 9.24
C GLU A 174 -24.29 11.77 9.88
N ARG A 175 -23.84 10.51 9.84
CA ARG A 175 -24.54 9.41 10.51
C ARG A 175 -24.64 9.63 12.00
N GLU A 176 -23.55 10.07 12.64
CA GLU A 176 -23.51 10.37 14.08
C GLU A 176 -24.46 11.51 14.44
N TYR A 177 -24.45 12.59 13.66
CA TYR A 177 -25.39 13.70 13.82
C TYR A 177 -26.85 13.25 13.73
N LEU A 178 -27.21 12.50 12.68
CA LEU A 178 -28.57 11.99 12.50
C LEU A 178 -28.97 11.00 13.62
N THR A 179 -28.01 10.25 14.14
CA THR A 179 -28.26 9.33 15.26
C THR A 179 -28.63 10.10 16.53
N GLU A 180 -27.92 11.20 16.82
CA GLU A 180 -28.23 12.05 17.97
C GLU A 180 -29.55 12.80 17.78
N GLU A 181 -29.85 13.27 16.57
CA GLU A 181 -31.14 13.92 16.26
C GLU A 181 -32.32 12.96 16.49
N VAL A 182 -32.21 11.71 16.05
CA VAL A 182 -33.23 10.68 16.29
C VAL A 182 -33.42 10.41 17.79
N LYS A 183 -32.33 10.44 18.56
CA LYS A 183 -32.40 10.29 20.02
C LYS A 183 -33.09 11.48 20.67
N HIS A 184 -32.72 12.70 20.28
CA HIS A 184 -33.36 13.93 20.77
C HIS A 184 -34.87 13.96 20.47
N LEU A 185 -35.26 13.61 19.24
CA LEU A 185 -36.68 13.51 18.85
C LEU A 185 -37.43 12.43 19.63
N ARG A 186 -36.78 11.30 19.92
CA ARG A 186 -37.36 10.24 20.77
C ARG A 186 -37.58 10.73 22.20
N ASP A 187 -36.59 11.40 22.78
CA ASP A 187 -36.67 11.94 24.15
C ASP A 187 -37.78 13.00 24.23
N HIS A 188 -37.87 13.88 23.22
CA HIS A 188 -38.95 14.85 23.12
C HIS A 188 -40.33 14.18 22.98
N ASN A 189 -40.43 13.11 22.19
CA ASN A 189 -41.69 12.35 22.06
C ASN A 189 -42.10 11.70 23.39
N TYR A 190 -41.16 11.16 24.17
CA TYR A 190 -41.45 10.64 25.50
C TYR A 190 -41.89 11.74 26.48
N SER A 191 -41.30 12.94 26.40
CA SER A 191 -41.75 14.10 27.19
C SER A 191 -43.20 14.46 26.86
N LEU A 192 -43.54 14.58 25.58
CA LEU A 192 -44.91 14.87 25.15
C LEU A 192 -45.90 13.79 25.60
N MET A 193 -45.50 12.51 25.53
CA MET A 193 -46.33 11.41 26.01
C MET A 193 -46.57 11.51 27.53
N ALA A 194 -45.56 11.89 28.30
CA ALA A 194 -45.69 12.12 29.74
C ALA A 194 -46.65 13.29 30.03
N ASP A 195 -46.54 14.40 29.30
CA ASP A 195 -47.42 15.57 29.44
C ASP A 195 -48.88 15.23 29.10
N ILE A 196 -49.11 14.48 28.01
CA ILE A 196 -50.45 14.00 27.63
C ILE A 196 -51.03 13.10 28.72
N ASN A 197 -50.23 12.20 29.29
CA ASN A 197 -50.67 11.33 30.38
C ASN A 197 -51.02 12.13 31.64
N ALA A 198 -50.21 13.13 32.00
CA ALA A 198 -50.49 14.03 33.13
C ALA A 198 -51.79 14.81 32.93
N LEU A 199 -51.99 15.43 31.76
CA LEU A 199 -53.22 16.14 31.42
C LEU A 199 -54.45 15.21 31.41
N ASN A 200 -54.31 13.98 30.94
CA ASN A 200 -55.39 12.98 31.01
C ASN A 200 -55.72 12.62 32.46
N GLN A 201 -54.72 12.48 33.33
CA GLN A 201 -54.95 12.22 34.75
C GLN A 201 -55.63 13.41 35.43
N GLU A 202 -55.21 14.65 35.16
CA GLU A 202 -55.86 15.86 35.64
C GLU A 202 -57.32 15.96 35.16
N LYS A 203 -57.57 15.67 33.88
CA LYS A 203 -58.93 15.60 33.32
C LYS A 203 -59.78 14.56 34.04
N SER A 204 -59.27 13.36 34.26
CA SER A 204 -59.97 12.30 35.01
C SER A 204 -60.27 12.74 36.45
N ASN A 205 -59.32 13.38 37.12
CA ASN A 205 -59.52 13.92 38.47
C ASN A 205 -60.61 15.01 38.49
N ALA A 206 -60.61 15.92 37.52
CA ALA A 206 -61.64 16.95 37.39
C ALA A 206 -63.03 16.35 37.11
N LEU A 207 -63.11 15.29 36.30
CA LEU A 207 -64.35 14.56 36.05
C LEU A 207 -64.89 13.86 37.31
N LEU A 208 -64.01 13.24 38.11
CA LEU A 208 -64.37 12.65 39.40
C LEU A 208 -64.89 13.72 40.37
N ALA A 209 -64.18 14.84 40.52
CA ALA A 209 -64.62 15.95 41.35
C ALA A 209 -65.97 16.54 40.88
N ASN A 210 -66.19 16.65 39.56
CA ASN A 210 -67.48 17.07 39.02
C ASN A 210 -68.60 16.08 39.38
N ARG A 211 -68.31 14.78 39.30
CA ARG A 211 -69.26 13.73 39.68
C ARG A 211 -69.61 13.80 41.17
N ASP A 212 -68.62 14.02 42.04
CA ASP A 212 -68.84 14.18 43.48
C ASP A 212 -69.71 15.41 43.78
N LEU A 213 -69.45 16.54 43.12
CA LEU A 213 -70.29 17.74 43.23
C LEU A 213 -71.72 17.51 42.74
N GLN A 214 -71.92 16.75 41.65
CA GLN A 214 -73.27 16.38 41.19
C GLN A 214 -74.02 15.56 42.24
N ILE A 215 -73.34 14.59 42.88
CA ILE A 215 -73.93 13.78 43.96
C ILE A 215 -74.32 14.69 45.13
N GLU A 216 -73.45 15.63 45.50
CA GLU A 216 -73.73 16.58 46.59
C GLU A 216 -74.90 17.52 46.27
N VAL A 217 -74.97 18.04 45.04
CA VAL A 217 -76.12 18.83 44.57
C VAL A 217 -77.41 18.04 44.68
N GLU A 218 -77.42 16.77 44.26
CA GLU A 218 -78.60 15.93 44.34
C GLU A 218 -78.99 15.60 45.80
N ARG A 219 -77.99 15.39 46.67
CA ARG A 219 -78.21 15.23 48.11
C ARG A 219 -78.84 16.49 48.74
N LEU A 220 -78.34 17.66 48.38
CA LEU A 220 -78.86 18.95 48.85
C LEU A 220 -80.27 19.21 48.33
N LYS A 221 -80.55 18.96 47.04
CA LYS A 221 -81.92 19.04 46.47
C LYS A 221 -82.91 18.18 47.24
N ASN A 222 -82.55 16.92 47.51
CA ASN A 222 -83.39 16.02 48.31
C ASN A 222 -83.61 16.53 49.74
N THR A 223 -82.59 17.14 50.34
CA THR A 223 -82.68 17.75 51.68
C THR A 223 -83.62 18.97 51.67
N VAL A 224 -83.49 19.85 50.68
CA VAL A 224 -84.37 21.00 50.47
C VAL A 224 -85.80 20.54 50.24
N LEU A 225 -86.03 19.56 49.37
CA LEU A 225 -87.35 19.01 49.09
C LEU A 225 -88.02 18.45 50.36
N LYS A 226 -87.26 17.76 51.22
CA LYS A 226 -87.76 17.30 52.53
C LYS A 226 -88.15 18.47 53.42
N ALA A 227 -87.28 19.47 53.58
CA ALA A 227 -87.56 20.65 54.39
C ALA A 227 -88.76 21.46 53.85
N GLU A 228 -88.90 21.59 52.54
CA GLU A 228 -90.06 22.21 51.89
C GLU A 228 -91.35 21.43 52.17
N ASN A 229 -91.31 20.10 52.09
CA ASN A 229 -92.46 19.25 52.39
C ASN A 229 -92.86 19.32 53.86
N GLU A 230 -91.90 19.31 54.78
CA GLU A 230 -92.13 19.55 56.21
C GLU A 230 -92.74 20.94 56.42
N THR A 231 -92.21 21.98 55.78
CA THR A 231 -92.76 23.34 55.85
C THR A 231 -94.18 23.39 55.30
N ARG A 232 -94.48 22.72 54.19
CA ARG A 232 -95.83 22.59 53.62
C ARG A 232 -96.77 21.83 54.57
N LEU A 233 -96.28 20.82 55.27
CA LEU A 233 -97.04 20.07 56.29
C LEU A 233 -97.32 20.93 57.52
N TRP A 234 -96.33 21.67 58.02
CA TRP A 234 -96.50 22.64 59.10
C TRP A 234 -97.50 23.72 58.71
N LYS A 235 -97.40 24.32 57.52
CA LYS A 235 -98.40 25.26 56.98
C LYS A 235 -99.79 24.63 56.94
N ARG A 236 -99.95 23.39 56.45
CA ARG A 236 -101.25 22.69 56.46
C ARG A 236 -101.77 22.39 57.87
N LYS A 237 -100.91 22.07 58.82
CA LYS A 237 -101.27 21.87 60.24
C LYS A 237 -101.72 23.20 60.87
N THR A 238 -100.98 24.29 60.65
CA THR A 238 -101.33 25.64 61.12
C THR A 238 -102.63 26.14 60.48
N MET A 239 -102.89 25.82 59.21
CA MET A 239 -104.14 26.16 58.52
C MET A 239 -105.35 25.29 58.95
N ARG A 240 -105.12 24.13 59.57
CA ARG A 240 -106.20 23.31 60.16
C ARG A 240 -106.63 23.78 61.56
N THR A 241 -105.87 24.69 62.18
CA THR A 241 -106.19 25.29 63.49
C THR A 241 -106.85 26.67 63.41
N MET A 242 -107.32 27.11 62.23
CA MET A 242 -108.07 28.36 62.02
C MET A 242 -109.14 28.16 60.94
N PRO A 243 -110.40 28.60 61.12
CA PRO A 243 -111.37 28.67 60.02
C PRO A 243 -111.18 29.94 59.19
N GLU A 244 -110.78 29.70 57.94
CA GLU A 244 -111.05 30.39 56.67
C GLU A 244 -111.65 31.81 56.62
N ALA A 245 -110.95 32.69 55.88
CA ALA A 245 -111.58 33.69 55.02
C ALA A 245 -110.79 33.85 53.69
N LYS A 246 -111.37 33.25 52.64
CA LYS A 246 -111.43 33.64 51.22
C LYS A 246 -110.15 33.77 50.35
N SER A 247 -110.15 32.85 49.39
CA SER A 247 -109.55 32.81 48.06
C SER A 247 -109.60 34.11 47.24
N LEU A 248 -108.51 34.39 46.51
CA LEU A 248 -108.53 35.04 45.19
C LEU A 248 -107.50 34.38 44.24
N SER A 249 -108.05 33.82 43.16
CA SER A 249 -107.51 33.46 41.84
C SER A 249 -106.00 33.48 41.52
N ILE A 250 -105.53 32.34 41.03
CA ILE A 250 -104.36 32.15 40.13
C ILE A 250 -104.81 32.52 38.70
N PRO A 251 -103.95 33.10 37.83
CA PRO A 251 -103.35 32.26 36.78
C PRO A 251 -101.84 32.45 36.55
N ASP A 252 -101.22 31.31 36.25
CA ASP A 252 -100.10 31.05 35.34
C ASP A 252 -98.65 31.43 35.72
N GLU A 253 -97.91 30.36 35.99
CA GLU A 253 -96.45 30.20 35.89
C GLU A 253 -95.95 30.48 34.45
N PRO A 254 -94.66 30.83 34.26
CA PRO A 254 -93.72 29.74 34.01
C PRO A 254 -92.38 29.89 34.75
N VAL A 255 -92.10 28.84 35.52
CA VAL A 255 -90.87 28.02 35.48
C VAL A 255 -89.78 28.56 34.53
N LEU A 256 -88.70 29.09 35.11
CA LEU A 256 -87.40 29.15 34.43
C LEU A 256 -86.67 27.82 34.68
N GLN A 257 -86.83 26.91 33.73
CA GLN A 257 -85.99 25.73 33.58
C GLN A 257 -84.55 26.17 33.23
N PRO A 258 -83.51 25.58 33.84
CA PRO A 258 -82.21 25.44 33.19
C PRO A 258 -82.43 24.66 31.90
N LYS A 259 -82.19 25.29 30.75
CA LYS A 259 -82.19 24.60 29.46
C LYS A 259 -80.98 23.66 29.39
N GLU A 260 -81.19 22.41 29.79
CA GLU A 260 -80.56 21.28 29.13
C GLU A 260 -81.28 21.10 27.77
N GLU A 261 -80.69 21.62 26.70
CA GLU A 261 -80.94 21.10 25.35
C GLU A 261 -79.79 20.15 25.01
N LEU A 262 -79.97 18.86 25.31
CA LEU A 262 -79.39 17.80 24.48
C LEU A 262 -80.13 17.86 23.14
N LYS A 263 -79.54 18.51 22.15
CA LYS A 263 -79.72 18.15 20.75
C LYS A 263 -78.50 17.34 20.35
N GLU A 264 -78.72 16.06 20.07
CA GLU A 264 -77.88 15.27 19.18
C GLU A 264 -77.88 15.96 17.81
N GLU A 265 -76.97 16.92 17.61
CA GLU A 265 -76.57 17.34 16.29
C GLU A 265 -75.40 16.47 15.84
N LYS A 266 -75.66 15.66 14.81
CA LYS A 266 -74.61 15.03 13.99
C LYS A 266 -73.59 16.12 13.59
N PRO A 267 -72.28 15.93 13.80
CA PRO A 267 -71.30 16.84 13.25
C PRO A 267 -71.23 16.62 11.73
N LYS A 268 -71.78 17.56 10.96
CA LYS A 268 -71.42 17.75 9.55
C LYS A 268 -70.49 18.96 9.45
N GLU A 269 -69.23 18.62 9.16
CA GLU A 269 -68.29 19.38 8.32
C GLU A 269 -68.19 20.89 8.58
N THR A 270 -67.38 21.26 9.59
CA THR A 270 -66.65 22.52 9.53
C THR A 270 -65.37 22.30 8.74
N GLN A 271 -65.18 23.15 7.75
CA GLN A 271 -64.06 23.21 6.82
C GLN A 271 -62.72 23.16 7.56
N THR A 272 -62.09 21.99 7.47
CA THR A 272 -60.67 21.81 7.75
C THR A 272 -59.87 22.65 6.76
N LEU A 273 -59.20 23.67 7.30
CA LEU A 273 -58.05 24.28 6.65
C LEU A 273 -57.08 23.16 6.23
N LYS A 274 -56.73 23.18 4.95
CA LYS A 274 -55.87 22.23 4.25
C LYS A 274 -54.62 21.87 5.07
N LEU A 275 -54.62 20.68 5.63
CA LEU A 275 -53.40 19.91 5.83
C LEU A 275 -53.60 18.62 5.03
N GLU A 276 -52.86 18.48 3.94
CA GLU A 276 -52.90 17.33 3.05
C GLU A 276 -52.70 16.05 3.87
N SER A 277 -53.78 15.28 4.06
CA SER A 277 -53.71 13.96 4.63
C SER A 277 -53.02 13.04 3.62
N LEU A 278 -51.72 12.81 3.81
CA LEU A 278 -51.09 11.58 3.32
C LEU A 278 -51.95 10.42 3.88
N ALA A 279 -52.56 9.65 2.98
CA ALA A 279 -53.23 8.40 3.32
C ALA A 279 -52.34 7.59 4.28
N PRO A 280 -52.90 6.76 5.18
CA PRO A 280 -52.09 5.81 5.93
C PRO A 280 -51.48 4.84 4.93
N MET A 281 -50.32 5.21 4.40
CA MET A 281 -49.41 4.36 3.67
C MET A 281 -49.16 3.22 4.64
N ASN A 282 -49.77 2.07 4.39
CA ASN A 282 -49.58 0.87 5.18
C ASN A 282 -48.09 0.63 5.30
N LEU A 283 -47.48 1.14 6.38
CA LEU A 283 -46.04 1.25 6.55
C LEU A 283 -45.40 -0.12 6.44
N VAL A 284 -46.14 -1.13 6.89
CA VAL A 284 -45.86 -2.55 6.72
C VAL A 284 -45.73 -2.92 5.24
N THR A 285 -46.71 -2.59 4.40
CA THR A 285 -46.68 -2.86 2.95
C THR A 285 -45.55 -2.10 2.24
N THR A 286 -45.28 -0.86 2.62
CA THR A 286 -44.15 -0.08 2.09
C THR A 286 -42.81 -0.67 2.51
N MET A 287 -42.68 -1.09 3.77
CA MET A 287 -41.48 -1.75 4.30
C MET A 287 -41.25 -3.10 3.63
N PHE A 288 -42.29 -3.91 3.40
CA PHE A 288 -42.16 -5.17 2.65
C PHE A 288 -41.74 -4.94 1.20
N ARG A 289 -42.25 -3.89 0.55
CA ARG A 289 -41.85 -3.51 -0.81
C ARG A 289 -40.40 -3.08 -0.87
N LEU A 290 -39.99 -2.16 0.02
CA LEU A 290 -38.61 -1.66 0.09
C LEU A 290 -37.63 -2.78 0.47
N ARG A 291 -38.01 -3.70 1.36
CA ARG A 291 -37.17 -4.84 1.73
C ARG A 291 -37.00 -5.83 0.57
N ARG A 292 -38.05 -6.04 -0.24
CA ARG A 292 -37.97 -6.83 -1.48
C ARG A 292 -37.13 -6.14 -2.56
N GLU A 293 -37.22 -4.82 -2.68
CA GLU A 293 -36.42 -4.03 -3.63
C GLU A 293 -34.94 -3.97 -3.22
N LEU A 294 -34.65 -3.84 -1.93
CA LEU A 294 -33.29 -3.90 -1.39
C LEU A 294 -32.63 -5.26 -1.69
N HIS A 295 -33.34 -6.37 -1.45
CA HIS A 295 -32.84 -7.71 -1.74
C HIS A 295 -32.53 -7.90 -3.23
N LYS A 296 -33.42 -7.43 -4.12
CA LYS A 296 -33.20 -7.46 -5.57
C LYS A 296 -31.99 -6.62 -5.99
N ALA A 297 -31.80 -5.45 -5.38
CA ALA A 297 -30.65 -4.59 -5.66
C ALA A 297 -29.33 -5.20 -5.15
N GLU A 298 -29.35 -5.88 -4.00
CA GLU A 298 -28.19 -6.62 -3.47
C GLU A 298 -27.83 -7.82 -4.37
N GLU A 299 -28.82 -8.58 -4.85
CA GLU A 299 -28.59 -9.67 -5.82
C GLU A 299 -28.00 -9.15 -7.13
N GLN A 300 -28.50 -8.03 -7.66
CA GLN A 300 -27.95 -7.40 -8.87
C GLN A 300 -26.51 -6.92 -8.64
N LYS A 301 -26.21 -6.36 -7.47
CA LYS A 301 -24.85 -5.92 -7.11
C LYS A 301 -23.88 -7.09 -6.97
N ILE A 302 -24.31 -8.22 -6.41
CA ILE A 302 -23.50 -9.45 -6.32
C ILE A 302 -23.29 -10.03 -7.72
N GLN A 303 -24.31 -10.00 -8.58
CA GLN A 303 -24.21 -10.49 -9.95
C GLN A 303 -23.32 -9.59 -10.83
N GLU A 304 -23.35 -8.26 -10.64
CA GLU A 304 -22.45 -7.31 -11.27
C GLU A 304 -21.01 -7.43 -10.77
N SER A 305 -20.78 -7.67 -9.48
CA SER A 305 -19.42 -7.93 -8.97
C SER A 305 -18.87 -9.25 -9.52
N GLY A 306 -19.71 -10.28 -9.63
CA GLY A 306 -19.37 -11.55 -10.28
C GLY A 306 -19.07 -11.39 -11.78
N ARG A 307 -19.83 -10.54 -12.49
CA ARG A 307 -19.58 -10.21 -13.90
C ARG A 307 -18.26 -9.46 -14.10
N LYS A 308 -17.96 -8.48 -13.23
CA LYS A 308 -16.68 -7.75 -13.21
C LYS A 308 -15.50 -8.66 -12.86
N GLY A 309 -15.70 -9.64 -11.97
CA GLY A 309 -14.69 -10.66 -11.66
C GLY A 309 -14.40 -11.58 -12.86
N ARG A 310 -15.43 -11.99 -13.60
CA ARG A 310 -15.28 -12.82 -14.81
C ARG A 310 -14.64 -12.05 -15.97
N THR A 311 -14.97 -10.78 -16.18
CA THR A 311 -14.30 -9.96 -17.20
C THR A 311 -12.85 -9.65 -16.83
N GLY A 312 -12.54 -9.43 -15.54
CA GLY A 312 -11.17 -9.30 -15.04
C GLY A 312 -10.34 -10.58 -15.25
N ALA A 313 -10.92 -11.75 -14.99
CA ALA A 313 -10.28 -13.04 -15.24
C ALA A 313 -10.06 -13.31 -16.74
N ALA A 314 -11.03 -12.94 -17.59
CA ALA A 314 -10.89 -13.02 -19.04
C ALA A 314 -9.74 -12.13 -19.53
N LEU A 315 -9.69 -10.85 -19.12
CA LEU A 315 -8.63 -9.92 -19.48
C LEU A 315 -7.24 -10.39 -19.00
N HIS A 316 -7.13 -10.97 -17.81
CA HIS A 316 -5.88 -11.58 -17.33
C HIS A 316 -5.47 -12.83 -18.12
N SER A 317 -6.43 -13.63 -18.59
CA SER A 317 -6.14 -14.79 -19.43
C SER A 317 -5.72 -14.40 -20.84
N THR A 318 -6.34 -13.35 -21.42
CA THR A 318 -5.95 -12.79 -22.72
C THR A 318 -4.59 -12.10 -22.62
N GLY A 319 -4.33 -11.38 -21.53
CA GLY A 319 -3.03 -10.77 -21.25
C GLY A 319 -1.90 -11.78 -21.17
N ARG A 320 -2.12 -12.92 -20.49
CA ARG A 320 -1.15 -14.03 -20.48
C ARG A 320 -0.93 -14.63 -21.87
N ARG A 321 -2.00 -14.87 -22.64
CA ARG A 321 -1.89 -15.37 -24.01
C ARG A 321 -1.13 -14.41 -24.94
N CYS A 322 -1.29 -13.09 -24.79
CA CYS A 322 -0.51 -12.10 -25.53
C CYS A 322 0.98 -12.10 -25.11
N GLN A 323 1.28 -12.34 -23.84
CA GLN A 323 2.64 -12.44 -23.34
C GLN A 323 3.34 -13.70 -23.86
N ASP A 324 2.63 -14.83 -23.93
CA ASP A 324 3.15 -16.09 -24.49
C ASP A 324 3.45 -15.99 -25.99
N VAL A 325 2.64 -15.24 -26.76
CA VAL A 325 2.88 -15.00 -28.20
C VAL A 325 4.08 -14.06 -28.42
N LEU A 326 4.29 -13.08 -27.54
CA LEU A 326 5.47 -12.20 -27.60
C LEU A 326 6.77 -12.94 -27.22
N SER A 327 6.72 -13.83 -26.23
CA SER A 327 7.86 -14.69 -25.89
C SER A 327 8.17 -15.72 -26.99
N ALA A 328 7.16 -16.26 -27.70
CA ALA A 328 7.38 -17.11 -28.87
C ALA A 328 7.96 -16.33 -30.07
N GLY A 329 7.62 -15.05 -30.23
CA GLY A 329 8.18 -14.17 -31.26
C GLY A 329 9.67 -13.86 -31.05
N GLN A 330 10.13 -13.75 -29.80
CA GLN A 330 11.54 -13.52 -29.46
C GLN A 330 12.40 -14.79 -29.59
N ALA A 331 11.80 -15.99 -29.49
CA ALA A 331 12.50 -17.25 -29.73
C ALA A 331 12.79 -17.49 -31.23
N ASN A 332 11.94 -16.98 -32.13
CA ASN A 332 12.14 -17.14 -33.58
C ASN A 332 13.10 -16.12 -34.22
N SER A 333 13.38 -14.98 -33.57
CA SER A 333 14.35 -14.00 -34.08
C SER A 333 15.81 -14.32 -33.72
N ALA A 334 16.07 -15.38 -32.95
CA ALA A 334 17.42 -15.81 -32.58
C ALA A 334 18.06 -16.83 -33.57
N THR A 335 17.35 -17.24 -34.63
CA THR A 335 17.83 -18.30 -35.55
C THR A 335 18.11 -17.85 -36.98
N THR A 336 17.99 -16.56 -37.31
CA THR A 336 18.28 -16.07 -38.66
C THR A 336 18.98 -14.71 -38.61
N GLY A 337 20.30 -14.71 -38.74
CA GLY A 337 21.07 -13.47 -38.91
C GLY A 337 22.57 -13.68 -38.89
N GLY A 338 23.15 -14.01 -40.05
CA GLY A 338 24.61 -14.09 -40.20
C GLY A 338 25.06 -14.59 -41.57
N SER A 339 24.83 -13.82 -42.64
CA SER A 339 25.56 -13.99 -43.91
C SER A 339 25.64 -12.64 -44.62
N ASP A 340 26.82 -12.05 -44.55
CA ASP A 340 27.24 -10.80 -45.16
C ASP A 340 27.70 -11.05 -46.62
N PRO A 341 27.33 -10.26 -47.64
CA PRO A 341 27.83 -10.46 -48.99
C PRO A 341 28.72 -9.30 -49.43
N ARG A 342 30.03 -9.54 -49.62
CA ARG A 342 30.88 -8.83 -50.59
C ARG A 342 32.29 -9.44 -50.63
N GLU A 343 32.58 -10.21 -51.67
CA GLU A 343 33.78 -10.07 -52.53
C GLU A 343 33.93 -11.29 -53.46
N ARG A 344 33.82 -11.07 -54.78
CA ARG A 344 34.81 -11.39 -55.82
C ARG A 344 34.14 -11.54 -57.19
N GLN A 345 34.50 -10.62 -58.08
CA GLN A 345 34.43 -10.79 -59.52
C GLN A 345 35.62 -11.65 -59.98
N GLY A 346 35.44 -12.44 -61.04
CA GLY A 346 36.56 -13.05 -61.77
C GLY A 346 36.22 -14.30 -62.58
N SER A 347 35.76 -14.07 -63.82
CA SER A 347 36.03 -14.85 -65.06
C SER A 347 35.83 -16.37 -65.13
N GLY A 348 35.11 -16.84 -66.16
CA GLY A 348 35.35 -18.16 -66.74
C GLY A 348 34.15 -18.77 -67.47
N PHE A 349 34.11 -18.56 -68.79
CA PHE A 349 33.09 -19.05 -69.72
C PHE A 349 33.35 -20.51 -70.15
N ALA A 350 32.27 -21.26 -70.36
CA ALA A 350 32.03 -22.36 -71.31
C ALA A 350 32.83 -23.68 -71.26
N GLY A 351 32.07 -24.78 -71.32
CA GLY A 351 32.54 -26.12 -71.69
C GLY A 351 31.45 -27.18 -71.48
N ALA A 352 30.72 -27.50 -72.54
CA ALA A 352 29.78 -28.62 -72.62
C ALA A 352 30.53 -29.96 -72.63
N GLU A 353 29.92 -31.04 -72.11
CA GLU A 353 29.78 -32.31 -72.87
C GLU A 353 28.96 -33.37 -72.12
N ALA A 354 28.36 -34.24 -72.92
CA ALA A 354 27.40 -35.27 -72.58
C ALA A 354 28.04 -36.68 -72.47
N GLY A 355 27.31 -37.61 -71.86
CA GLY A 355 27.53 -39.08 -71.93
C GLY A 355 26.96 -39.75 -70.67
N ARG A 356 25.76 -40.36 -70.65
CA ARG A 356 25.31 -41.64 -71.24
C ARG A 356 26.25 -42.83 -71.03
N GLY A 357 25.68 -43.92 -70.49
CA GLY A 357 26.21 -45.29 -70.50
C GLY A 357 26.50 -45.84 -69.09
N GLU A 358 25.57 -46.49 -68.38
CA GLU A 358 25.09 -47.88 -68.57
C GLU A 358 26.02 -48.94 -67.93
N ALA A 359 25.40 -49.89 -67.22
CA ALA A 359 25.86 -51.25 -66.83
C ALA A 359 25.99 -51.56 -65.31
N ALA A 360 24.88 -52.04 -64.73
CA ALA A 360 24.88 -53.29 -63.95
C ALA A 360 24.96 -54.49 -64.94
N PRO A 361 25.20 -55.79 -64.59
CA PRO A 361 24.93 -56.46 -63.31
C PRO A 361 25.94 -57.59 -62.88
N ALA A 362 25.76 -58.16 -61.69
CA ALA A 362 25.92 -59.60 -61.32
C ALA A 362 25.91 -59.72 -59.78
N ARG A 363 24.94 -60.43 -59.15
CA ARG A 363 25.01 -61.86 -58.75
C ARG A 363 26.27 -62.14 -57.89
N GLU A 364 26.18 -62.54 -56.63
CA GLU A 364 25.63 -63.83 -56.18
C GLU A 364 25.35 -63.87 -54.67
N ARG A 365 24.42 -64.76 -54.29
CA ARG A 365 24.07 -65.17 -52.93
C ARG A 365 25.06 -66.21 -52.40
N SER A 366 25.23 -66.25 -51.07
CA SER A 366 25.47 -67.39 -50.15
C SER A 366 26.23 -66.81 -48.93
N VAL A 367 25.86 -66.96 -47.67
CA VAL A 367 25.06 -67.93 -46.90
C VAL A 367 24.28 -67.17 -45.82
#